data_AF-A0A3R7MD74-F1
#
_entry.id   AF-A0A3R7MD74-F1
#
_cell.length_a   1.000
_cell.length_b   1.000
_cell.length_c   1.000
_cell.angle_alpha   90.00
_cell.angle_beta   90.00
_cell.angle_gamma   90.00
#
_symmetry.space_group_name_H-M   'P 1'
#
loop_
_entity.id
_entity.type
_entity.pdbx_description
1 polymer ?
#
loop_
_entity_poly.entity_id
_entity_poly.type
_entity_poly.pdbx_seq_one_letter_code
_entity_poly.pdbx_strand_id
1 'polypeptide(L)'
;MATEGEPQSSSPRLGQAEMEGLVQRLYYQQMELAARREEERRRELSRMRAPPRRINKGEEGDLVRRIYDQQLERFRQSREERERRTYEEMHRSDKKVPESEIQEQVDRIYGQEIAKSKARREELQKRYLPEMEPKKISKAKLKESVERLSHVDYAKRDEELFKKYVYPYDPPTVKISHEEVETMANRLSTRGAA
;
A
#
# COMPACT_ATOMS: atom_id res chain seq x y z
N MET A 1 -24.47 20.93 -31.64
CA MET A 1 -24.84 21.61 -30.39
C MET A 1 -24.83 20.51 -29.31
N ALA A 2 -23.70 20.18 -28.68
CA ALA A 2 -23.15 20.79 -27.45
C ALA A 2 -24.23 20.82 -26.34
N THR A 3 -24.15 20.17 -25.18
CA THR A 3 -23.01 19.90 -24.28
C THR A 3 -23.39 18.81 -23.25
N GLU A 4 -22.55 17.79 -23.01
CA GLU A 4 -22.65 16.95 -21.81
C GLU A 4 -21.93 17.66 -20.64
N GLY A 5 -22.66 17.92 -19.56
CA GLY A 5 -22.16 18.58 -18.37
C GLY A 5 -21.43 17.61 -17.44
N GLU A 6 -20.14 17.84 -17.21
CA GLU A 6 -19.41 17.25 -16.10
C GLU A 6 -19.93 17.83 -14.76
N PRO A 7 -20.16 17.00 -13.72
CA PRO A 7 -20.47 17.52 -12.39
C PRO A 7 -19.19 18.11 -11.79
N GLN A 8 -19.07 19.43 -11.88
CA GLN A 8 -18.09 20.18 -11.10
C GLN A 8 -18.38 19.97 -9.62
N SER A 9 -17.51 19.22 -8.93
CA SER A 9 -17.48 19.17 -7.47
C SER A 9 -17.05 20.54 -6.93
N SER A 10 -18.01 21.45 -6.82
CA SER A 10 -17.86 22.75 -6.19
C SER A 10 -17.87 22.58 -4.67
N SER A 11 -16.81 21.98 -4.12
CA SER A 11 -16.52 22.20 -2.70
C SER A 11 -16.02 23.65 -2.55
N PRO A 12 -16.70 24.49 -1.75
CA PRO A 12 -16.24 25.84 -1.50
C PRO A 12 -14.84 25.74 -0.85
N ARG A 13 -13.85 26.34 -1.51
CA ARG A 13 -12.48 26.42 -0.98
C ARG A 13 -12.53 27.33 0.25
N LEU A 14 -12.60 26.73 1.43
CA LEU A 14 -12.55 27.43 2.72
C LEU A 14 -11.29 28.32 2.78
N GLY A 15 -11.44 29.54 3.28
CA GLY A 15 -10.30 30.42 3.51
C GLY A 15 -9.35 29.84 4.57
N GLN A 16 -8.07 30.24 4.56
CA GLN A 16 -7.07 29.73 5.51
C GLN A 16 -7.51 29.90 6.98
N ALA A 17 -8.10 31.04 7.33
CA ALA A 17 -8.62 31.29 8.68
C ALA A 17 -9.80 30.38 9.07
N GLU A 18 -10.67 30.04 8.12
CA GLU A 18 -11.79 29.13 8.36
C GLU A 18 -11.31 27.69 8.55
N MET A 19 -10.27 27.32 7.79
CA MET A 19 -9.59 26.04 7.91
C MET A 19 -8.89 25.90 9.27
N GLU A 20 -8.18 26.93 9.74
CA GLU A 20 -7.58 26.96 11.07
C GLU A 20 -8.63 26.85 12.18
N GLY A 21 -9.75 27.57 12.06
CA GLY A 21 -10.86 27.49 13.01
C GLY A 21 -11.58 26.13 13.01
N LEU A 22 -11.57 25.40 11.88
CA LEU A 22 -12.07 24.03 11.80
C LEU A 22 -11.09 23.06 12.47
N VAL A 23 -9.80 23.20 12.20
CA VAL A 23 -8.74 22.38 12.80
C VAL A 23 -8.73 22.53 14.32
N GLN A 24 -8.83 23.75 14.84
CA GLN A 24 -8.91 23.98 16.29
C GLN A 24 -10.15 23.30 16.90
N ARG A 25 -11.32 23.43 16.28
CA ARG A 25 -12.54 22.77 16.77
C ARG A 25 -12.43 21.24 16.76
N LEU A 26 -11.90 20.67 15.68
CA LEU A 26 -11.68 19.22 15.59
C LEU A 26 -10.66 18.74 16.62
N TYR A 27 -9.61 19.53 16.89
CA TYR A 27 -8.62 19.22 17.91
C TYR A 27 -9.26 19.16 19.30
N TYR A 28 -10.01 20.19 19.71
CA TYR A 28 -10.68 20.19 21.01
C TYR A 28 -11.73 19.07 21.12
N GLN A 29 -12.49 18.83 20.06
CA GLN A 29 -13.45 17.73 20.00
C GLN A 29 -12.76 16.36 20.17
N GLN A 30 -11.60 16.16 19.54
CA GLN A 30 -10.82 14.94 19.68
C GLN A 30 -10.27 14.78 21.12
N MET A 31 -9.82 15.88 21.73
CA MET A 31 -9.35 15.90 23.12
C MET A 31 -10.48 15.53 24.10
N GLU A 32 -11.69 16.05 23.90
CA GLU A 32 -12.85 15.70 24.72
C GLU A 32 -13.23 14.21 24.59
N LEU A 33 -13.23 13.67 23.36
CA LEU A 33 -13.48 12.26 23.12
C LEU A 33 -12.39 11.36 23.71
N ALA A 34 -11.15 11.82 23.74
CA ALA A 34 -10.05 11.12 24.41
C ALA A 34 -10.23 11.15 25.94
N ALA A 35 -10.56 12.31 26.51
CA ALA A 35 -10.79 12.47 27.94
C ALA A 35 -11.95 11.58 28.43
N ARG A 36 -13.06 11.53 27.69
CA ARG A 36 -14.20 10.65 28.03
C ARG A 36 -13.82 9.17 28.03
N ARG A 37 -13.08 8.71 27.01
CA ARG A 37 -12.58 7.32 26.96
C ARG A 37 -11.63 7.00 28.12
N GLU A 38 -10.82 7.96 28.53
CA GLU A 38 -9.92 7.77 29.68
C GLU A 38 -10.69 7.73 31.01
N GLU A 39 -11.70 8.58 31.18
CA GLU A 39 -12.58 8.53 32.36
C GLU A 39 -13.35 7.21 32.46
N GLU A 40 -13.89 6.71 31.36
CA GLU A 40 -14.55 5.40 31.29
C GLU A 40 -13.58 4.28 31.70
N ARG A 41 -12.37 4.26 31.14
CA ARG A 41 -11.32 3.31 31.52
C ARG A 41 -10.99 3.40 33.01
N ARG A 42 -10.85 4.61 33.56
CA ARG A 42 -10.57 4.82 35.00
C ARG A 42 -11.73 4.30 35.86
N ARG A 43 -12.97 4.53 35.45
CA ARG A 43 -14.17 4.02 36.15
C ARG A 43 -14.20 2.49 36.11
N GLU A 44 -13.94 1.87 34.98
CA GLU A 44 -13.87 0.41 34.85
C GLU A 44 -12.77 -0.17 35.74
N LEU A 45 -11.55 0.38 35.69
CA LEU A 45 -10.45 -0.04 36.56
C LEU A 45 -10.79 0.12 38.05
N SER A 46 -11.48 1.21 38.42
CA SER A 46 -11.92 1.43 39.80
C SER A 46 -12.99 0.42 40.25
N ARG A 47 -13.91 0.02 39.36
CA ARG A 47 -14.91 -1.02 39.62
C ARG A 47 -14.27 -2.40 39.77
N MET A 48 -13.21 -2.67 39.02
CA MET A 48 -12.48 -3.94 39.08
C MET A 48 -11.52 -4.03 40.26
N ARG A 49 -11.16 -2.89 40.88
CA ARG A 49 -10.30 -2.87 42.06
C ARG A 49 -11.10 -3.27 43.29
N ALA A 50 -11.05 -4.56 43.63
CA ALA A 50 -11.62 -5.06 44.88
C ALA A 50 -11.04 -4.29 46.08
N PRO A 51 -11.84 -4.00 47.12
CA PRO A 51 -11.33 -3.33 48.32
C PRO A 51 -10.23 -4.20 48.97
N PRO A 52 -9.23 -3.57 49.62
CA PRO A 52 -8.19 -4.30 50.33
C PRO A 52 -8.86 -5.15 51.41
N ARG A 53 -8.89 -6.47 51.21
CA ARG A 53 -9.35 -7.41 52.23
C ARG A 53 -8.35 -7.34 53.38
N ARG A 54 -8.83 -7.11 54.60
CA ARG A 54 -8.01 -7.24 55.81
C ARG A 54 -7.76 -8.74 56.00
N ILE A 55 -6.52 -9.18 55.77
CA ILE A 55 -6.11 -10.56 55.96
C ILE A 55 -5.83 -10.75 57.45
N ASN A 56 -6.32 -11.84 58.04
CA ASN A 56 -6.00 -12.16 59.43
C ASN A 56 -4.57 -12.72 59.53
N LYS A 57 -3.85 -12.47 60.63
CA LYS A 57 -2.44 -12.90 60.80
C LYS A 57 -2.20 -14.41 60.55
N GLY A 58 -3.18 -15.27 60.84
CA GLY A 58 -3.11 -16.69 60.53
C GLY A 58 -3.16 -16.97 59.02
N GLU A 59 -4.07 -16.31 58.31
CA GLU A 59 -4.20 -16.38 56.85
C GLU A 59 -2.97 -15.79 56.15
N GLU A 60 -2.34 -14.75 56.72
CA GLU A 60 -1.07 -14.21 56.24
C GLU A 60 0.06 -15.26 56.32
N GLY A 61 0.14 -15.99 57.44
CA GLY A 61 1.13 -17.06 57.61
C GLY A 61 0.95 -18.19 56.60
N ASP A 62 -0.29 -18.59 56.34
CA ASP A 62 -0.59 -19.64 55.37
C ASP A 62 -0.40 -19.17 53.92
N LEU A 63 -0.66 -17.89 53.63
CA LEU A 63 -0.36 -17.28 52.35
C LEU A 63 1.16 -17.24 52.10
N VAL A 64 1.95 -16.84 53.10
CA VAL A 64 3.42 -16.80 53.00
C VAL A 64 3.97 -18.20 52.76
N ARG A 65 3.50 -19.21 53.52
CA ARG A 65 3.89 -20.62 53.30
C ARG A 65 3.58 -21.07 51.87
N ARG A 66 2.35 -20.83 51.40
CA ARG A 66 1.94 -21.19 50.03
C ARG A 66 2.80 -20.51 48.97
N ILE A 67 3.09 -19.21 49.14
CA ILE A 67 3.94 -18.46 48.19
C ILE A 67 5.35 -19.04 48.19
N TYR A 68 5.89 -19.35 49.36
CA TYR A 68 7.22 -19.93 49.50
C TYR A 68 7.31 -21.31 48.85
N ASP A 69 6.36 -22.19 49.14
CA ASP A 69 6.30 -23.54 48.55
C ASP A 69 6.16 -23.45 47.02
N GLN A 70 5.30 -22.55 46.52
CA GLN A 70 5.15 -22.31 45.09
C GLN A 70 6.45 -21.78 44.45
N GLN A 71 7.19 -20.92 45.14
CA GLN A 71 8.49 -20.44 44.64
C GLN A 71 9.53 -21.56 44.60
N LEU A 72 9.56 -22.43 45.62
CA LEU A 72 10.42 -23.60 45.63
C LEU A 72 10.09 -24.55 44.48
N GLU A 73 8.81 -24.83 44.22
CA GLU A 73 8.37 -25.65 43.09
C GLU A 73 8.79 -25.05 41.75
N ARG A 74 8.56 -23.75 41.55
CA ARG A 74 9.00 -23.04 40.34
C ARG A 74 10.52 -23.09 40.18
N PHE A 75 11.26 -22.96 41.28
CA PHE A 75 12.71 -23.05 41.24
C PHE A 75 13.19 -24.45 40.87
N ARG A 76 12.56 -25.50 41.43
CA ARG A 76 12.83 -26.90 41.06
C ARG A 76 12.54 -27.16 39.58
N GLN A 77 11.36 -26.78 39.11
CA GLN A 77 10.97 -26.89 37.70
C GLN A 77 11.93 -26.14 36.77
N SER A 78 12.29 -24.90 37.12
CA SER A 78 13.24 -24.10 36.34
C SER A 78 14.63 -24.71 36.30
N ARG A 79 15.05 -25.39 37.38
CA ARG A 79 16.31 -26.10 37.43
C ARG A 79 16.26 -27.35 36.56
N GLU A 80 15.23 -28.17 36.70
CA GLU A 80 15.00 -29.38 35.90
C GLU A 80 14.88 -29.06 34.41
N GLU A 81 14.17 -27.99 34.03
CA GLU A 81 14.09 -27.53 32.64
C GLU A 81 15.45 -27.11 32.09
N ARG A 82 16.27 -26.41 32.89
CA ARG A 82 17.63 -26.03 32.48
C ARG A 82 18.51 -27.26 32.32
N GLU A 83 18.49 -28.18 33.29
CA GLU A 83 19.23 -29.44 33.22
C GLU A 83 18.81 -30.26 31.99
N ARG A 84 17.50 -30.37 31.74
CA ARG A 84 16.95 -31.02 30.54
C ARG A 84 17.41 -30.34 29.26
N ARG A 85 17.36 -29.01 29.17
CA ARG A 85 17.84 -28.27 27.99
C ARG A 85 19.34 -28.50 27.76
N THR A 86 20.15 -28.43 28.82
CA THR A 86 21.59 -28.70 28.71
C THR A 86 21.85 -30.14 28.29
N TYR A 87 21.11 -31.12 28.82
CA TYR A 87 21.22 -32.52 28.41
C TYR A 87 20.84 -32.69 26.93
N GLU A 88 19.71 -32.12 26.50
CA GLU A 88 19.30 -32.14 25.10
C GLU A 88 20.34 -31.46 24.20
N GLU A 89 20.92 -30.33 24.61
CA GLU A 89 21.96 -29.63 23.86
C GLU A 89 23.27 -30.42 23.75
N MET A 90 23.70 -31.07 24.84
CA MET A 90 24.86 -31.96 24.84
C MET A 90 24.65 -33.16 23.90
N HIS A 91 23.43 -33.68 23.84
CA HIS A 91 23.08 -34.83 23.01
C HIS A 91 22.51 -34.46 21.63
N ARG A 92 22.44 -33.17 21.28
CA ARG A 92 22.01 -32.71 19.94
C ARG A 92 23.01 -33.13 18.87
N SER A 93 24.30 -33.10 19.19
CA SER A 93 25.39 -33.50 18.30
C SER A 93 25.60 -35.01 18.21
N ASP A 94 25.08 -35.76 19.19
CA ASP A 94 25.29 -37.22 19.24
C ASP A 94 24.42 -37.97 18.23
N LYS A 95 23.30 -37.36 17.83
CA LYS A 95 22.39 -37.94 16.84
C LYS A 95 22.85 -37.54 15.44
N LYS A 96 23.52 -38.48 14.76
CA LYS A 96 23.72 -38.38 13.31
C LYS A 96 22.36 -38.58 12.64
N VAL A 97 21.79 -37.49 12.15
CA VAL A 97 20.55 -37.53 11.35
C VAL A 97 20.87 -38.24 10.03
N PRO A 98 20.10 -39.26 9.61
CA PRO A 98 20.31 -39.90 8.32
C PRO A 98 20.05 -38.90 7.19
N GLU A 99 20.81 -39.01 6.10
CA GLU A 99 20.71 -38.11 4.95
C GLU A 99 19.29 -38.04 4.36
N SER A 100 18.54 -39.15 4.43
CA SER A 100 17.13 -39.23 4.01
C SER A 100 16.21 -38.29 4.80
N GLU A 101 16.40 -38.18 6.12
CA GLU A 101 15.60 -37.28 6.97
C GLU A 101 15.94 -35.82 6.71
N ILE A 102 17.22 -35.52 6.43
CA ILE A 102 17.65 -34.18 6.04
C ILE A 102 16.98 -33.79 4.71
N GLN A 103 17.01 -34.69 3.72
CA GLN A 103 16.40 -34.44 2.42
C GLN A 103 14.89 -34.21 2.54
N GLU A 104 14.18 -35.02 3.34
CA GLU A 104 12.74 -34.82 3.58
C GLU A 104 12.46 -33.46 4.24
N GLN A 105 13.30 -33.03 5.18
CA GLN A 105 13.18 -31.71 5.81
C GLN A 105 13.42 -30.58 4.82
N VAL A 106 14.43 -30.69 3.96
CA VAL A 106 14.71 -29.70 2.91
C VAL A 106 13.55 -29.62 1.93
N ASP A 107 13.07 -30.76 1.44
CA ASP A 107 11.94 -30.82 0.50
C ASP A 107 10.68 -30.22 1.11
N ARG A 108 10.42 -30.49 2.39
CA ARG A 108 9.29 -29.91 3.13
C ARG A 108 9.42 -28.39 3.26
N ILE A 109 10.58 -27.89 3.65
CA ILE A 109 10.83 -26.45 3.80
C ILE A 109 10.67 -25.75 2.44
N TYR A 110 11.30 -26.30 1.41
CA TYR A 110 11.26 -25.75 0.07
C TYR A 110 9.84 -25.79 -0.53
N GLY A 111 9.11 -26.88 -0.32
CA GLY A 111 7.71 -26.99 -0.73
C GLY A 111 6.82 -25.95 -0.04
N GLN A 112 7.01 -25.72 1.27
CA GLN A 112 6.30 -24.69 2.01
C GLN A 112 6.64 -23.28 1.51
N GLU A 113 7.91 -22.99 1.23
CA GLU A 113 8.36 -21.72 0.66
C GLU A 113 7.72 -21.45 -0.72
N ILE A 114 7.72 -22.45 -1.59
CA ILE A 114 7.06 -22.36 -2.90
C ILE A 114 5.58 -22.06 -2.73
N ALA A 115 4.89 -22.78 -1.84
CA ALA A 115 3.46 -22.57 -1.60
C ALA A 115 3.17 -21.15 -1.09
N LYS A 116 3.96 -20.64 -0.15
CA LYS A 116 3.87 -19.26 0.34
C LYS A 116 4.13 -18.24 -0.76
N SER A 117 5.14 -18.49 -1.60
CA SER A 117 5.49 -17.64 -2.74
C SER A 117 4.36 -17.57 -3.76
N LYS A 118 3.75 -18.72 -4.10
CA LYS A 118 2.59 -18.79 -5.00
C LYS A 118 1.39 -18.05 -4.42
N ALA A 119 1.03 -18.30 -3.17
CA ALA A 119 -0.08 -17.62 -2.49
C ALA A 119 0.12 -16.09 -2.49
N ARG A 120 1.34 -15.62 -2.20
CA ARG A 120 1.67 -14.18 -2.25
C ARG A 120 1.54 -13.61 -3.66
N ARG A 121 2.00 -14.33 -4.70
CA ARG A 121 1.85 -13.88 -6.09
C ARG A 121 0.38 -13.78 -6.50
N GLU A 122 -0.44 -14.77 -6.13
CA GLU A 122 -1.87 -14.77 -6.41
C GLU A 122 -2.60 -13.64 -5.68
N GLU A 123 -2.23 -13.37 -4.42
CA GLU A 123 -2.77 -12.24 -3.65
C GLU A 123 -2.42 -10.90 -4.30
N LEU A 124 -1.15 -10.72 -4.71
CA LEU A 124 -0.70 -9.52 -5.42
C LEU A 124 -1.39 -9.38 -6.77
N GLN A 125 -1.56 -10.47 -7.52
CA GLN A 125 -2.27 -10.47 -8.79
C GLN A 125 -3.71 -10.01 -8.58
N LYS A 126 -4.44 -10.57 -7.61
CA LYS A 126 -5.81 -10.14 -7.29
C LYS A 126 -5.88 -8.67 -6.86
N ARG A 127 -4.89 -8.18 -6.13
CA ARG A 127 -4.87 -6.82 -5.59
C ARG A 127 -4.56 -5.75 -6.64
N TYR A 128 -3.61 -6.04 -7.55
CA TYR A 128 -3.08 -5.05 -8.49
C TYR A 128 -3.49 -5.28 -9.94
N LEU A 129 -3.87 -6.49 -10.31
CA LEU A 129 -4.47 -6.83 -11.60
C LEU A 129 -5.83 -7.51 -11.37
N PRO A 130 -6.86 -6.75 -10.96
CA PRO A 130 -8.21 -7.29 -10.92
C PRO A 130 -8.56 -7.81 -12.31
N GLU A 131 -8.81 -9.11 -12.43
CA GLU A 131 -9.23 -9.73 -13.68
C GLU A 131 -10.58 -9.10 -14.07
N MET A 132 -10.54 -8.12 -14.97
CA MET A 132 -11.75 -7.60 -15.57
C MET A 132 -12.38 -8.74 -16.37
N GLU A 133 -13.63 -9.09 -16.02
CA GLU A 133 -14.38 -10.04 -16.82
C GLU A 133 -14.35 -9.62 -18.29
N PRO A 134 -14.09 -10.54 -19.23
CA PRO A 134 -14.07 -10.22 -20.64
C PRO A 134 -15.44 -9.64 -21.00
N LYS A 135 -15.46 -8.35 -21.38
CA LYS A 135 -16.69 -7.65 -21.77
C LYS A 135 -17.31 -8.39 -22.95
N LYS A 136 -18.34 -9.19 -22.69
CA LYS A 136 -19.12 -9.84 -23.74
C LYS A 136 -19.96 -8.78 -24.44
N ILE A 137 -19.49 -8.33 -25.59
CA ILE A 137 -20.22 -7.38 -26.44
C ILE A 137 -21.42 -8.13 -27.03
N SER A 138 -22.63 -7.58 -26.87
CA SER A 138 -23.82 -8.16 -27.50
C SER A 138 -23.71 -8.07 -29.03
N LYS A 139 -24.32 -9.01 -29.76
CA LYS A 139 -24.29 -9.03 -31.23
C LYS A 139 -24.77 -7.71 -31.85
N ALA A 140 -25.71 -7.02 -31.20
CA ALA A 140 -26.19 -5.71 -31.63
C ALA A 140 -25.10 -4.62 -31.51
N LYS A 141 -24.43 -4.52 -30.36
CA LYS A 141 -23.33 -3.56 -30.14
C LYS A 141 -22.14 -3.83 -31.04
N LEU A 142 -21.87 -5.11 -31.35
CA LEU A 142 -20.82 -5.49 -32.29
C LEU A 142 -21.13 -4.98 -33.70
N LYS A 143 -22.36 -5.20 -34.20
CA LYS A 143 -22.80 -4.69 -35.51
C LYS A 143 -22.71 -3.17 -35.59
N GLU A 144 -23.20 -2.47 -34.58
CA GLU A 144 -23.13 -1.01 -34.50
C GLU A 144 -21.68 -0.48 -34.44
N SER A 145 -20.77 -1.23 -33.82
CA SER A 145 -19.34 -0.86 -33.79
C SER A 145 -18.67 -1.10 -35.13
N VAL A 146 -19.01 -2.20 -35.81
CA VAL A 146 -18.52 -2.51 -37.16
C VAL A 146 -19.03 -1.49 -38.17
N GLU A 147 -20.32 -1.14 -38.15
CA GLU A 147 -20.91 -0.11 -39.02
C GLU A 147 -20.25 1.26 -38.81
N ARG A 148 -20.02 1.66 -37.55
CA ARG A 148 -19.28 2.88 -37.25
C ARG A 148 -17.85 2.85 -37.80
N LEU A 149 -17.16 1.72 -37.73
CA LEU A 149 -15.78 1.61 -38.22
C LEU A 149 -15.70 1.48 -39.75
N SER A 150 -16.73 0.92 -40.40
CA SER A 150 -16.77 0.74 -41.85
C SER A 150 -17.14 2.03 -42.60
N HIS A 151 -17.88 2.94 -41.97
CA HIS A 151 -18.30 4.21 -42.58
C HIS A 151 -17.39 5.40 -42.23
N VAL A 152 -16.31 5.19 -41.48
CA VAL A 152 -15.33 6.26 -41.20
C VAL A 152 -14.36 6.38 -42.36
N ASP A 153 -14.40 7.52 -43.06
CA ASP A 153 -13.37 7.93 -44.01
C ASP A 153 -12.10 8.31 -43.22
N TYR A 154 -11.19 7.34 -43.06
CA TYR A 154 -9.95 7.54 -42.32
C TYR A 154 -9.12 8.70 -42.87
N ALA A 155 -9.14 8.93 -44.19
CA ALA A 155 -8.44 10.05 -44.82
C ALA A 155 -8.89 11.42 -44.28
N LYS A 156 -10.21 11.65 -44.16
CA LYS A 156 -10.76 12.91 -43.62
C LYS A 156 -10.44 13.07 -42.15
N ARG A 157 -10.54 11.98 -41.38
CA ARG A 157 -10.22 11.99 -39.95
C ARG A 157 -8.74 12.28 -39.69
N ASP A 158 -7.85 11.72 -40.50
CA ASP A 158 -6.41 11.97 -40.39
C ASP A 158 -6.06 13.41 -40.74
N GLU A 159 -6.69 13.99 -41.77
CA GLU A 159 -6.54 15.42 -42.08
C GLU A 159 -7.02 16.33 -40.95
N GLU A 160 -8.15 16.01 -40.31
CA GLU A 160 -8.67 16.77 -39.16
C GLU A 160 -7.73 16.66 -37.95
N LEU A 161 -7.23 15.46 -37.66
CA LEU A 161 -6.26 15.24 -36.59
C LEU A 161 -4.94 15.98 -36.86
N PHE A 162 -4.46 15.92 -38.09
CA PHE A 162 -3.25 16.62 -38.52
C PHE A 162 -3.42 18.14 -38.36
N LYS A 163 -4.52 18.71 -38.85
CA LYS A 163 -4.83 20.15 -38.70
C LYS A 163 -4.95 20.59 -37.24
N LYS A 164 -5.46 19.72 -36.36
CA LYS A 164 -5.68 20.06 -34.95
C LYS A 164 -4.44 19.93 -34.08
N TYR A 165 -3.62 18.90 -34.32
CA TYR A 165 -2.55 18.51 -33.42
C TYR A 165 -1.14 18.68 -33.99
N VAL A 166 -0.98 18.72 -35.32
CA VAL A 166 0.34 18.83 -35.96
C VAL A 166 0.54 20.21 -36.55
N TYR A 167 -0.42 20.67 -37.37
CA TYR A 167 -0.35 21.94 -38.08
C TYR A 167 -0.08 23.19 -37.20
N PRO A 168 -0.62 23.33 -35.98
CA PRO A 168 -0.33 24.50 -35.13
C PRO A 168 1.13 24.57 -34.65
N TYR A 169 1.85 23.45 -34.72
CA TYR A 169 3.24 23.34 -34.29
C TYR A 169 4.21 23.19 -35.46
N ASP A 170 3.71 23.14 -36.70
CA ASP A 170 4.55 23.10 -37.88
C ASP A 170 5.20 24.48 -38.11
N PRO A 171 6.53 24.55 -38.27
CA PRO A 171 7.20 25.82 -38.53
C PRO A 171 6.70 26.39 -39.87
N PRO A 172 6.40 27.70 -39.93
CA PRO A 172 5.93 28.31 -41.17
C PRO A 172 7.00 28.13 -42.26
N THR A 173 6.60 27.57 -43.39
CA THR A 173 7.45 27.43 -44.57
C THR A 173 7.57 28.80 -45.25
N VAL A 174 8.44 29.64 -44.72
CA VAL A 174 8.78 30.91 -45.36
C VAL A 174 9.51 30.59 -46.67
N LYS A 175 8.88 30.90 -47.80
CA LYS A 175 9.54 30.84 -49.10
C LYS A 175 10.52 32.01 -49.16
N ILE A 176 11.78 31.73 -48.84
CA ILE A 176 12.86 32.71 -48.98
C ILE A 176 13.03 33.00 -50.47
N SER A 177 12.99 34.28 -50.84
CA SER A 177 13.19 34.70 -52.22
C SER A 177 14.65 34.46 -52.65
N HIS A 178 14.88 34.29 -53.95
CA HIS A 178 16.22 33.98 -54.45
C HIS A 178 17.25 35.07 -54.09
N GLU A 179 16.84 36.35 -54.11
CA GLU A 179 17.65 37.50 -53.73
C GLU A 179 18.04 37.49 -52.24
N GLU A 180 17.13 37.08 -51.36
CA GLU A 180 17.41 36.92 -49.92
C GLU A 180 18.41 35.78 -49.67
N VAL A 181 18.33 34.70 -50.45
CA VAL A 181 19.32 33.61 -50.39
C VAL A 181 20.70 34.10 -50.84
N GLU A 182 20.79 34.87 -51.93
CA GLU A 182 22.06 35.42 -52.40
C GLU A 182 22.68 36.41 -51.40
N THR A 183 21.88 37.30 -50.81
CA THR A 183 22.37 38.23 -49.80
C THR A 183 22.85 37.53 -48.52
N MET A 184 22.18 36.46 -48.08
CA MET A 184 22.65 35.63 -46.97
C MET A 184 23.91 34.84 -47.32
N ALA A 185 24.00 34.28 -48.53
CA ALA A 185 25.19 33.59 -49.03
C ALA A 185 26.39 34.54 -49.09
N ASN A 186 26.20 35.79 -49.53
CA ASN A 186 27.24 36.81 -49.56
C ASN A 186 27.69 37.24 -48.15
N ARG A 187 26.79 37.24 -47.15
CA ARG A 187 27.14 37.50 -45.73
C ARG A 187 27.91 36.36 -45.09
N LEU A 188 27.67 35.12 -45.52
CA LEU A 188 28.36 33.91 -45.02
C LEU A 188 29.64 33.58 -45.80
N SER A 189 29.83 34.18 -46.98
CA SER A 189 31.04 34.05 -47.78
C SER A 189 32.17 34.86 -47.16
N THR A 190 33.21 34.17 -46.68
CA THR A 190 34.42 34.75 -46.07
C THR A 190 35.40 35.33 -47.09
N ARG A 191 34.98 35.58 -48.33
CA ARG A 191 35.82 36.27 -49.32
C ARG A 191 35.67 37.78 -49.12
N GLY A 192 36.57 38.29 -48.27
CA GLY A 192 36.58 39.65 -47.77
C GLY A 192 36.40 40.72 -48.83
N ALA A 193 35.59 41.71 -48.47
CA ALA A 193 35.68 43.06 -49.02
C ALA A 193 37.10 43.58 -48.79
N ALA A 194 37.80 43.88 -49.88
CA ALA A 194 38.94 44.78 -49.92
C ALA A 194 38.44 46.20 -50.15
#